data_AF-A0A2G2R351-F1
#
_entry.id   AF-A0A2G2R351-F1
#
_cell.length_a   1.000
_cell.length_b   1.000
_cell.length_c   1.000
_cell.angle_alpha   90.00
_cell.angle_beta   90.00
_cell.angle_gamma   90.00
#
_symmetry.space_group_name_H-M   'P 1'
#
loop_
_entity.id
_entity.type
_entity.pdbx_description
1 polymer ?
#
loop_
_entity_poly.entity_id
_entity_poly.type
_entity_poly.pdbx_seq_one_letter_code
_entity_poly.pdbx_strand_id
1 'polypeptide(L)' 'MTVLLFLIPIALILGLAALGAFLWSLKSGQYEDMEGAANRILFDDDEPPLPKKDDDKTD' A
#
# COMPACT_ATOMS: atom_id res chain seq x y z
N MET A 1 0.36 -37.62 -16.75
CA MET A 1 1.20 -36.86 -17.70
C MET A 1 0.43 -35.74 -18.42
N THR A 2 -0.87 -35.89 -18.68
CA THR A 2 -1.72 -34.84 -19.28
C THR A 2 -1.95 -33.62 -18.38
N VAL A 3 -1.99 -33.79 -17.05
CA VAL A 3 -2.26 -32.67 -16.13
C VAL A 3 -1.13 -31.62 -16.11
N LEU A 4 0.12 -32.05 -16.32
CA LEU A 4 1.27 -31.15 -16.37
C LEU A 4 1.20 -30.20 -17.57
N LEU A 5 0.61 -30.65 -18.69
CA LEU A 5 0.38 -29.78 -19.86
C LEU A 5 -0.53 -28.59 -19.56
N PHE A 6 -1.40 -28.69 -18.55
CA PHE A 6 -2.25 -27.59 -18.11
C PHE A 6 -1.61 -26.80 -16.95
N LEU A 7 -1.00 -27.50 -15.99
CA LEU A 7 -0.41 -26.85 -14.81
C LEU A 7 0.78 -25.96 -15.16
N ILE A 8 1.64 -26.38 -16.09
CA ILE A 8 2.81 -25.59 -16.49
C ILE A 8 2.41 -24.22 -17.06
N PRO A 9 1.55 -24.11 -18.09
CA PRO A 9 1.16 -22.80 -18.62
C PRO A 9 0.37 -21.98 -17.60
N ILE A 10 -0.49 -22.60 -16.78
CA ILE A 10 -1.22 -21.89 -15.72
C ILE A 10 -0.24 -21.29 -14.71
N ALA A 11 0.75 -22.06 -14.25
CA ALA A 11 1.75 -21.58 -13.30
C ALA A 11 2.60 -20.44 -13.90
N LEU A 12 2.98 -20.54 -15.18
CA LEU A 12 3.71 -19.46 -15.87
C LEU A 12 2.86 -18.19 -15.97
N ILE A 13 1.59 -18.29 -16.34
CA ILE A 13 0.68 -17.13 -16.41
C ILE A 13 0.53 -16.50 -15.03
N LEU A 14 0.32 -17.30 -13.98
CA LEU A 14 0.20 -16.80 -12.61
C LEU A 14 1.50 -16.12 -12.14
N GLY A 15 2.66 -16.70 -12.45
CA GLY A 15 3.96 -16.11 -12.14
C GLY A 15 4.19 -14.78 -12.85
N LEU A 16 3.85 -14.69 -14.15
CA LEU A 16 3.94 -13.46 -14.92
C LEU A 16 2.93 -12.40 -14.43
N ALA A 17 1.72 -12.81 -14.08
CA ALA A 17 0.72 -11.92 -13.51
C ALA A 17 1.17 -11.34 -12.16
N ALA A 18 1.71 -12.18 -11.28
CA ALA A 18 2.27 -11.75 -10.00
C ALA A 18 3.46 -10.79 -10.20
N LEU A 19 4.38 -11.11 -11.11
CA LEU A 19 5.51 -10.22 -11.43
C LEU A 19 5.05 -8.89 -12.02
N GLY A 20 4.08 -8.91 -12.94
CA GLY A 20 3.50 -7.70 -13.52
C GLY A 20 2.81 -6.82 -12.47
N ALA A 21 2.01 -7.43 -11.58
CA ALA A 21 1.39 -6.73 -10.47
C ALA A 21 2.42 -6.14 -9.50
N PHE A 22 3.49 -6.87 -9.20
CA PHE A 22 4.59 -6.39 -8.35
C PHE A 22 5.31 -5.18 -8.97
N LEU A 23 5.69 -5.27 -10.25
CA LEU A 23 6.33 -4.14 -10.96
C LEU A 23 5.40 -2.93 -11.08
N TRP A 24 4.11 -3.16 -11.30
CA TRP A 24 3.11 -2.10 -11.28
C TRP A 24 3.01 -1.44 -9.90
N SER A 25 3.00 -2.21 -8.82
CA SER A 25 2.99 -1.69 -7.44
C SER A 25 4.20 -0.82 -7.13
N LEU A 26 5.40 -1.23 -7.59
CA LEU A 26 6.61 -0.42 -7.45
C LEU A 26 6.50 0.91 -8.21
N LYS A 27 5.99 0.88 -9.45
CA LYS A 27 5.81 2.08 -10.26
C LYS A 27 4.73 3.03 -9.71
N SER A 28 3.72 2.49 -9.02
CA SER A 28 2.61 3.28 -8.46
C SER A 28 2.99 4.15 -7.26
N GLY A 29 4.27 4.15 -6.82
CA GLY A 29 4.74 5.01 -5.74
C GLY A 29 4.19 4.65 -4.35
N GLN A 30 3.50 3.52 -4.21
CA GLN A 30 2.87 3.11 -2.94
C GLN A 30 3.89 2.83 -1.82
N TYR A 31 5.14 2.60 -2.18
CA TYR A 31 6.22 2.36 -1.22
C TYR A 31 6.89 3.63 -0.71
N GLU A 32 6.59 4.81 -1.29
CA GLU A 32 7.22 6.07 -0.87
C GLU A 32 6.67 6.60 0.46
N ASP A 33 5.40 6.31 0.79
CA ASP A 33 4.76 6.71 2.06
C ASP A 33 4.72 5.58 3.11
N MET A 34 5.55 4.54 2.96
CA MET A 34 5.64 3.47 3.97
C MET A 34 6.22 3.99 5.30
N GLU A 35 7.16 4.93 5.24
CA GLU A 35 7.81 5.53 6.41
C GLU A 35 6.87 6.45 7.20
N GLY A 36 6.08 7.29 6.51
CA GLY A 36 5.07 8.14 7.13
C GLY A 36 3.89 7.35 7.72
N ALA A 37 3.46 6.27 7.06
CA ALA A 37 2.47 5.36 7.61
C ALA A 37 2.95 4.64 8.88
N ALA A 38 4.23 4.22 8.94
CA ALA A 38 4.83 3.61 10.12
C ALA A 38 5.01 4.60 11.29
N ASN A 39 5.26 5.88 11.00
CA ASN A 39 5.29 6.93 12.02
C ASN A 39 3.89 7.14 12.62
N ARG A 40 2.86 7.25 11.78
CA ARG A 40 1.47 7.43 12.22
C ARG A 40 0.96 6.29 13.10
N ILE A 41 1.17 5.03 12.71
CA ILE A 41 0.71 3.88 13.53
C ILE A 41 1.35 3.82 14.93
N LEU A 42 2.55 4.39 15.12
CA LEU A 42 3.25 4.38 16.41
C LEU A 42 2.85 5.55 17.32
N PHE A 43 2.41 6.67 16.74
CA PHE A 43 2.15 7.92 17.47
C PHE A 43 0.67 8.34 17.49
N ASP A 44 -0.18 7.81 16.59
CA ASP A 44 -1.61 8.20 16.49
C ASP A 44 -2.47 7.69 17.66
N ASP A 45 -2.02 6.71 18.44
CA ASP A 45 -2.78 6.19 19.59
C ASP A 45 -2.71 7.12 20.82
N ASP A 46 -1.73 8.03 20.89
CA ASP A 46 -1.45 8.85 22.09
C ASP A 46 -1.72 10.36 21.90
N GLU A 47 -2.04 10.84 20.70
CA GLU A 47 -2.31 12.27 20.47
C GLU A 47 -3.81 12.61 20.58
N PRO A 48 -4.24 13.35 21.63
CA PRO A 48 -5.60 13.85 21.69
C PRO A 48 -5.84 14.84 20.54
N PRO A 49 -7.07 14.91 19.99
CA PRO A 49 -7.38 15.82 18.89
C PRO A 49 -7.00 17.24 19.29
N LEU A 50 -6.10 17.85 18.51
CA LEU A 50 -5.68 19.23 18.74
C LEU A 50 -6.93 20.11 18.78
N PRO A 51 -7.11 20.92 19.84
CA PRO A 51 -8.27 21.80 19.93
C PRO A 51 -8.23 22.72 18.72
N LYS A 52 -9.33 22.69 17.97
CA LYS A 52 -9.57 23.60 16.85
C LYS A 52 -9.44 25.02 17.41
N LYS A 53 -8.34 25.69 17.06
CA LYS A 53 -8.20 27.09 17.38
C LYS A 53 -9.21 27.77 16.48
N ASP A 54 -10.36 28.10 17.04
CA ASP A 54 -11.30 28.98 16.37
C ASP A 54 -10.60 30.34 16.35
N ASP A 55 -9.92 30.62 15.24
CA ASP A 55 -9.60 31.97 14.79
C ASP A 55 -10.93 32.70 14.50
N ASP A 56 -11.68 32.93 15.58
CA ASP A 56 -12.79 33.85 15.60
C ASP A 56 -12.21 35.25 15.42
N LYS A 57 -12.60 35.82 14.29
CA LYS A 57 -12.44 37.21 13.95
C LYS A 57 -12.86 38.08 15.13
N THR A 58 -11.93 38.88 15.63
CA THR A 58 -12.27 40.17 16.22
C THR A 58 -11.39 41.21 15.57
N ASP A 59 -12.00 41.88 14.59
CA ASP A 59 -11.92 43.30 14.21
C ASP A 59 -10.68 44.12 14.61
#